data_AF-A0A8S3YTM6-F1
#
_entry.id   AF-A0A8S3YTM6-F1
#
_cell.length_a   1.000
_cell.length_b   1.000
_cell.length_c   1.000
_cell.angle_alpha   90.00
_cell.angle_beta   90.00
_cell.angle_gamma   90.00
#
_symmetry.space_group_name_H-M   'P 1'
#
loop_
_entity.id
_entity.type
_entity.pdbx_description
1 polymer ?
#
loop_
_entity_poly.entity_id
_entity_poly.type
_entity_poly.pdbx_seq_one_letter_code
_entity_poly.pdbx_strand_id
1 'polypeptide(L)'
;MTKGRVDSALSTAPVVTCMKTLMMVFNFIFWVTGIVILAIGIWTKVDLYKYLELSSIYQPEAPYVLIGVGAVIVLIGSLGCCCTIKGHSFLLHMFAGFLFIIFIVELSAGIAMLIYRGKLVCCGIDNYTDWFNTPYSRAQEEKSVPESCCRVSVRECHHIGLSGGNATVEDIYTQGCHKFVVNFINGNMGPIGGVALGISFFQ
;
A
#
# COMPACT_ATOMS: atom_id res chain seq x y z
N MET A 1 -16.80 7.03 52.17
CA MET A 1 -15.93 6.91 50.96
C MET A 1 -16.54 6.08 49.81
N THR A 2 -17.71 5.46 49.96
CA THR A 2 -18.30 4.59 48.92
C THR A 2 -19.17 5.30 47.87
N LYS A 3 -19.80 6.44 48.23
CA LYS A 3 -20.73 7.16 47.33
C LYS A 3 -20.05 7.68 46.04
N GLY A 4 -18.92 8.37 46.16
CA GLY A 4 -18.17 8.89 45.00
C GLY A 4 -17.54 7.83 44.08
N ARG A 5 -17.27 6.61 44.57
CA ARG A 5 -16.75 5.49 43.76
C ARG A 5 -17.85 4.79 42.97
N VAL A 6 -19.08 4.78 43.48
CA VAL A 6 -20.27 4.23 42.81
C VAL A 6 -20.79 5.21 41.75
N ASP A 7 -20.80 6.52 42.02
CA ASP A 7 -21.24 7.55 41.06
C ASP A 7 -20.30 7.63 39.84
N SER A 8 -18.98 7.48 40.05
CA SER A 8 -17.97 7.44 38.98
C SER A 8 -18.06 6.16 38.12
N ALA A 9 -18.42 5.02 38.73
CA ALA A 9 -18.60 3.75 38.02
C ALA A 9 -19.92 3.70 37.22
N LEU A 10 -20.99 4.33 37.73
CA LEU A 10 -22.29 4.39 37.07
C LEU A 10 -22.28 5.32 35.84
N SER A 11 -21.51 6.41 35.88
CA SER A 11 -21.34 7.34 34.75
C SER A 11 -20.42 6.79 33.65
N THR A 12 -19.46 5.93 34.00
CA THR A 12 -18.57 5.27 33.03
C THR A 12 -19.18 4.01 32.39
N ALA A 13 -20.14 3.34 33.03
CA ALA A 13 -20.84 2.18 32.46
C ALA A 13 -21.54 2.42 31.09
N PRO A 14 -22.33 3.51 30.88
CA PRO A 14 -22.93 3.79 29.58
C PRO A 14 -21.89 4.18 28.52
N VAL A 15 -20.82 4.88 28.90
CA VAL A 15 -19.70 5.25 28.01
C VAL A 15 -18.94 4.00 27.54
N VAL A 16 -18.63 3.09 28.46
CA VAL A 16 -17.96 1.82 28.15
C VAL A 16 -18.85 0.92 27.29
N THR A 17 -20.16 0.90 27.54
CA THR A 17 -21.12 0.16 26.73
C THR A 17 -21.20 0.74 25.32
N CYS A 18 -21.30 2.06 25.19
CA CYS A 18 -21.27 2.76 23.90
C CYS A 18 -19.98 2.47 23.11
N MET A 19 -18.82 2.56 23.75
CA MET A 19 -17.53 2.22 23.12
C MET A 19 -17.50 0.77 22.62
N LYS A 20 -17.95 -0.20 23.44
CA LYS A 20 -18.02 -1.60 23.04
C LYS A 20 -18.97 -1.84 21.86
N THR A 21 -20.14 -1.20 21.87
CA THR A 21 -21.10 -1.29 20.77
C THR A 21 -20.52 -0.71 19.48
N LEU A 22 -19.86 0.44 19.56
CA LEU A 22 -19.20 1.08 18.42
C LEU A 22 -18.09 0.19 17.85
N MET A 23 -17.25 -0.41 18.71
CA MET A 23 -16.23 -1.38 18.28
C MET A 23 -16.85 -2.62 17.64
N MET A 24 -18.01 -3.09 18.11
CA MET A 24 -18.70 -4.25 17.53
C MET A 24 -19.20 -3.95 16.11
N VAL A 25 -19.78 -2.77 15.90
CA VAL A 25 -20.25 -2.33 14.57
C VAL A 25 -19.09 -2.21 13.60
N PHE A 26 -17.98 -1.56 13.99
CA PHE A 26 -16.81 -1.42 13.12
C PHE A 26 -16.16 -2.76 12.79
N ASN A 27 -15.98 -3.65 13.78
CA ASN A 27 -15.42 -5.00 13.53
C ASN A 27 -16.31 -5.83 12.60
N PHE A 28 -17.64 -5.69 12.68
CA PHE A 28 -18.56 -6.35 11.76
C PHE A 28 -18.42 -5.82 10.33
N ILE A 29 -18.27 -4.50 10.16
CA ILE A 29 -18.01 -3.90 8.85
C ILE A 29 -16.69 -4.43 8.26
N PHE A 30 -15.61 -4.44 9.05
CA PHE A 30 -14.32 -5.01 8.61
C PHE A 30 -14.41 -6.49 8.26
N TRP A 31 -15.20 -7.26 9.00
CA TRP A 31 -15.41 -8.67 8.70
C TRP A 31 -16.13 -8.87 7.36
N VAL A 32 -17.19 -8.10 7.08
CA VAL A 32 -17.90 -8.12 5.79
C VAL A 32 -16.97 -7.69 4.65
N THR A 33 -16.20 -6.61 4.81
CA THR A 33 -15.25 -6.17 3.78
C THR A 33 -14.16 -7.22 3.54
N GLY A 34 -13.68 -7.90 4.57
CA GLY A 34 -12.75 -9.03 4.44
C GLY A 34 -13.31 -10.18 3.60
N ILE A 35 -14.59 -10.55 3.77
CA ILE A 35 -15.26 -11.57 2.96
C ILE A 35 -15.35 -11.14 1.50
N VAL A 36 -15.71 -9.88 1.24
CA VAL A 36 -15.78 -9.33 -0.11
C VAL A 36 -14.40 -9.34 -0.77
N ILE A 37 -13.35 -8.91 -0.07
CA ILE A 37 -11.97 -8.92 -0.56
C ILE A 37 -11.51 -10.35 -0.87
N LEU A 38 -11.79 -11.31 0.01
CA LEU A 38 -11.51 -12.74 -0.23
C LEU A 38 -12.21 -13.25 -1.48
N ALA A 39 -13.51 -12.97 -1.62
CA ALA A 39 -14.29 -13.40 -2.77
C ALA A 39 -13.71 -12.83 -4.08
N ILE A 40 -13.35 -11.54 -4.09
CA ILE A 40 -12.68 -10.89 -5.23
C ILE A 40 -11.31 -11.53 -5.50
N GLY A 41 -10.50 -11.79 -4.47
CA GLY A 41 -9.20 -12.45 -4.62
C GLY A 41 -9.31 -13.84 -5.23
N ILE A 42 -10.27 -14.64 -4.78
CA ILE A 42 -10.54 -15.97 -5.34
C ILE A 42 -11.06 -15.85 -6.78
N TRP A 43 -12.02 -14.96 -7.03
CA TRP A 43 -12.58 -14.72 -8.37
C TRP A 43 -11.50 -14.29 -9.36
N THR A 44 -10.64 -13.34 -8.97
CA THR A 44 -9.54 -12.89 -9.83
C THR A 44 -8.58 -14.03 -10.15
N LYS A 45 -8.32 -14.94 -9.19
CA LYS A 45 -7.48 -16.11 -9.39
C LYS A 45 -8.14 -17.23 -10.22
N VAL A 46 -9.46 -17.27 -10.35
CA VAL A 46 -10.19 -18.37 -11.05
C VAL A 46 -10.68 -17.96 -12.44
N ASP A 47 -11.10 -16.71 -12.60
CA ASP A 47 -11.68 -16.24 -13.86
C ASP A 47 -10.81 -15.17 -14.51
N LEU A 48 -10.40 -14.14 -13.75
CA LEU A 48 -9.66 -13.01 -14.31
C LEU A 48 -8.22 -13.37 -14.69
N TYR A 49 -7.61 -14.35 -14.02
CA TYR A 49 -6.22 -14.77 -14.23
C TYR A 49 -5.96 -15.16 -15.70
N LYS A 50 -6.93 -15.82 -16.35
CA LYS A 50 -6.83 -16.26 -17.75
C LYS A 50 -6.75 -15.10 -18.73
N TYR A 51 -7.35 -13.96 -18.38
CA TYR A 51 -7.34 -12.76 -19.22
C TYR A 51 -6.10 -11.90 -18.97
N LEU A 52 -5.64 -11.83 -17.71
CA LEU A 52 -4.47 -11.04 -17.33
C LEU A 52 -3.15 -11.65 -17.81
N GLU A 53 -3.07 -12.98 -17.95
CA GLU A 53 -1.89 -13.67 -18.51
C GLU A 53 -1.59 -13.22 -19.96
N LEU A 54 -2.60 -12.73 -20.69
CA LEU A 54 -2.43 -12.20 -22.04
C LEU A 54 -1.96 -10.73 -22.08
N SER A 55 -1.91 -10.05 -20.93
CA SER A 55 -1.47 -8.66 -20.81
C SER A 55 -0.05 -8.58 -20.25
N SER A 56 0.82 -7.77 -20.85
CA SER A 56 2.21 -7.57 -20.42
C SER A 56 2.38 -6.85 -19.07
N ILE A 57 1.29 -6.53 -18.39
CA ILE A 57 1.23 -5.86 -17.07
C ILE A 57 0.96 -6.91 -15.96
N TYR A 58 1.28 -8.18 -16.22
CA TYR A 58 0.99 -9.29 -15.32
C TYR A 58 1.94 -9.34 -14.12
N GLN A 59 1.38 -9.24 -12.92
CA GLN A 59 2.07 -9.55 -11.65
C GLN A 59 1.37 -10.76 -11.00
N PRO A 60 1.96 -11.97 -11.05
CA PRO A 60 1.33 -13.19 -10.51
C PRO A 60 1.03 -13.11 -9.01
N GLU A 61 1.72 -12.23 -8.28
CA GLU A 61 1.62 -12.08 -6.83
C GLU A 61 0.36 -11.34 -6.36
N ALA A 62 -0.23 -10.49 -7.21
CA ALA A 62 -1.33 -9.60 -6.83
C ALA A 62 -2.58 -10.32 -6.26
N PRO A 63 -3.13 -11.37 -6.90
CA PRO A 63 -4.30 -12.07 -6.36
C PRO A 63 -4.00 -12.82 -5.05
N TYR A 64 -2.77 -13.34 -4.87
CA TYR A 64 -2.38 -14.01 -3.63
C TYR A 64 -2.31 -13.03 -2.45
N VAL A 65 -1.82 -11.81 -2.68
CA VAL A 65 -1.84 -10.75 -1.67
C VAL A 65 -3.28 -10.41 -1.28
N LEU A 66 -4.19 -10.29 -2.26
CA LEU A 66 -5.60 -9.96 -1.99
C LEU A 66 -6.30 -11.06 -1.17
N ILE A 67 -6.03 -12.33 -1.48
CA ILE A 67 -6.53 -13.48 -0.70
C ILE A 67 -5.93 -13.47 0.72
N GLY A 68 -4.62 -13.27 0.85
CA GLY A 68 -3.93 -13.23 2.14
C GLY A 68 -4.45 -12.14 3.06
N VAL A 69 -4.56 -10.91 2.55
CA VAL A 69 -5.10 -9.76 3.29
C VAL A 69 -6.55 -10.01 3.70
N GLY A 70 -7.40 -10.47 2.77
CA GLY A 70 -8.80 -10.78 3.08
C GLY A 70 -8.95 -11.86 4.16
N ALA A 71 -8.14 -12.93 4.12
CA ALA A 71 -8.17 -14.01 5.11
C ALA A 71 -7.83 -13.50 6.50
N VAL A 72 -6.77 -12.70 6.61
CA VAL A 72 -6.34 -12.11 7.88
C VAL A 72 -7.44 -11.21 8.46
N ILE A 73 -8.06 -10.37 7.65
CA ILE A 73 -9.16 -9.48 8.09
C ILE A 73 -10.35 -10.30 8.62
N VAL A 74 -10.77 -11.35 7.92
CA VAL A 74 -11.88 -12.22 8.36
C VAL A 74 -11.56 -12.93 9.67
N LEU A 75 -10.34 -13.46 9.82
CA LEU A 75 -9.90 -14.11 11.05
C LEU A 75 -9.92 -13.12 12.22
N ILE A 76 -9.33 -11.94 12.07
CA ILE A 76 -9.30 -10.91 13.11
C ILE A 76 -10.73 -10.45 13.47
N GLY A 77 -11.60 -10.21 12.48
CA GLY A 77 -13.00 -9.83 12.71
C GLY A 77 -13.80 -10.89 13.45
N SER A 78 -13.57 -12.18 13.15
CA SER A 78 -14.25 -13.29 13.82
C SER A 78 -13.83 -13.42 15.29
N LEU A 79 -12.54 -13.19 15.60
CA LEU A 79 -12.03 -13.15 16.97
C LEU A 79 -12.58 -11.94 17.73
N GLY A 80 -12.64 -10.77 17.09
CA GLY A 80 -13.22 -9.55 17.66
C GLY A 80 -14.69 -9.71 18.08
N CYS A 81 -15.49 -10.40 17.27
CA CYS A 81 -16.89 -10.71 17.58
C CYS A 81 -17.00 -11.63 18.81
N CYS A 82 -16.21 -12.71 18.86
CA CYS A 82 -16.20 -13.66 19.98
C CYS A 82 -15.76 -13.01 21.31
N CYS A 83 -14.80 -12.10 21.27
CA CYS A 83 -14.26 -11.41 22.45
C CYS A 83 -15.25 -10.41 23.06
N THR A 84 -16.05 -9.74 22.23
CA THR A 84 -17.03 -8.75 22.69
C THR A 84 -18.16 -9.41 23.47
N ILE A 85 -18.64 -10.57 22.99
CA ILE A 85 -19.73 -11.33 23.61
C ILE A 85 -19.29 -11.92 24.98
N LYS A 86 -18.02 -12.34 25.11
CA LYS A 86 -17.50 -12.92 26.36
C LYS A 86 -17.01 -11.89 27.39
N GLY A 87 -17.14 -10.58 27.12
CA GLY A 87 -16.89 -9.51 28.10
C GLY A 87 -15.48 -9.46 28.69
N HIS A 88 -14.50 -10.12 28.07
CA HIS A 88 -13.16 -10.32 28.63
C HIS A 88 -12.28 -9.07 28.41
N SER A 89 -11.47 -8.70 29.40
CA SER A 89 -10.53 -7.55 29.35
C SER A 89 -9.52 -7.60 28.20
N PHE A 90 -9.40 -8.76 27.56
CA PHE A 90 -8.58 -9.01 26.38
C PHE A 90 -9.03 -8.25 25.13
N LEU A 91 -10.28 -7.75 25.07
CA LEU A 91 -10.78 -6.98 23.92
C LEU A 91 -9.89 -5.76 23.60
N LEU A 92 -9.48 -5.02 24.64
CA LEU A 92 -8.64 -3.84 24.48
C LEU A 92 -7.21 -4.23 24.06
N HIS A 93 -6.71 -5.36 24.55
CA HIS A 93 -5.38 -5.86 24.24
C HIS A 93 -5.28 -6.34 22.78
N MET A 94 -6.32 -7.00 22.28
CA MET A 94 -6.42 -7.41 20.87
C MET A 94 -6.53 -6.22 19.93
N PHE A 95 -7.30 -5.19 20.31
CA PHE A 95 -7.40 -3.96 19.53
C PHE A 95 -6.05 -3.22 19.49
N ALA A 96 -5.37 -3.08 20.63
CA ALA A 96 -4.02 -2.52 20.68
C ALA A 96 -3.02 -3.32 19.83
N GLY A 97 -3.11 -4.66 19.85
CA GLY A 97 -2.30 -5.52 18.99
C GLY A 97 -2.58 -5.32 17.50
N PHE A 98 -3.84 -5.17 17.11
CA PHE A 98 -4.22 -4.87 15.72
C PHE A 98 -3.67 -3.53 15.25
N LEU A 99 -3.80 -2.47 16.06
CA LEU A 99 -3.22 -1.16 15.75
C LEU A 99 -1.68 -1.22 15.66
N PHE A 100 -1.03 -2.01 16.52
CA PHE A 100 0.42 -2.22 16.44
C PHE A 100 0.82 -2.94 15.14
N ILE A 101 0.08 -3.96 14.71
CA ILE A 101 0.34 -4.64 13.43
C ILE A 101 0.16 -3.67 12.26
N ILE A 102 -0.90 -2.85 12.26
CA ILE A 102 -1.10 -1.83 11.22
C ILE A 102 0.07 -0.85 11.20
N PHE A 103 0.52 -0.35 12.36
CA PHE A 103 1.69 0.54 12.44
C PHE A 103 2.96 -0.09 11.83
N ILE A 104 3.22 -1.38 12.09
CA ILE A 104 4.34 -2.08 11.47
C ILE A 104 4.15 -2.21 9.95
N VAL A 105 2.93 -2.49 9.48
CA VAL A 105 2.62 -2.53 8.04
C VAL A 105 2.84 -1.17 7.39
N GLU A 106 2.35 -0.08 7.98
CA GLU A 106 2.56 1.28 7.48
C GLU A 106 4.03 1.69 7.44
N LEU A 107 4.77 1.40 8.52
CA LEU A 107 6.21 1.65 8.58
C LEU A 107 6.93 0.86 7.48
N SER A 108 6.58 -0.43 7.31
CA SER A 108 7.18 -1.28 6.29
C SER A 108 6.88 -0.80 4.87
N ALA A 109 5.64 -0.36 4.60
CA ALA A 109 5.24 0.20 3.32
C ALA A 109 5.98 1.52 3.04
N GLY A 110 6.12 2.38 4.05
CA GLY A 110 6.88 3.63 3.96
C GLY A 110 8.36 3.38 3.65
N ILE A 111 8.99 2.45 4.37
CA ILE A 111 10.40 2.07 4.13
C ILE A 111 10.56 1.43 2.74
N ALA A 112 9.66 0.52 2.36
CA ALA A 112 9.69 -0.12 1.04
C ALA A 112 9.57 0.91 -0.08
N MET A 113 8.70 1.91 0.06
CA MET A 113 8.61 3.02 -0.90
C MET A 113 9.94 3.76 -1.04
N LEU A 114 10.68 3.98 0.04
CA LEU A 114 12.01 4.61 -0.01
C LEU A 114 13.04 3.74 -0.75
N ILE A 115 13.04 2.44 -0.49
CA ILE A 115 13.96 1.48 -1.12
C ILE A 115 13.68 1.35 -2.62
N TYR A 116 12.41 1.28 -3.01
CA TYR A 116 12.01 1.05 -4.39
C TYR A 116 11.86 2.31 -5.24
N ARG A 117 12.26 3.50 -4.74
CA ARG A 117 12.28 4.73 -5.56
C ARG A 117 13.12 4.59 -6.84
N GLY A 118 14.11 3.70 -6.84
CA GLY A 118 14.93 3.40 -8.03
C GLY A 118 14.35 2.36 -9.00
N LYS A 119 13.17 1.79 -8.74
CA LYS A 119 12.50 0.83 -9.65
C LYS A 119 11.24 1.39 -10.30
N LEU A 120 11.11 2.71 -10.31
CA LEU A 120 9.96 3.39 -10.88
C LEU A 120 9.96 3.21 -12.42
N VAL A 121 8.78 3.05 -13.00
CA VAL A 121 8.55 2.86 -14.44
C VAL A 121 8.60 4.22 -15.16
N CYS A 122 9.66 4.99 -14.93
CA CYS A 122 9.84 6.37 -15.40
C CYS A 122 11.34 6.74 -15.45
N CYS A 123 11.71 7.76 -16.23
CA CYS A 123 13.08 8.25 -16.35
C CYS A 123 13.16 9.77 -16.33
N GLY A 124 14.03 10.30 -15.45
CA GLY A 124 14.23 11.74 -15.29
C GLY A 124 13.08 12.43 -14.54
N ILE A 125 13.16 13.75 -14.42
CA ILE A 125 12.14 14.57 -13.75
C ILE A 125 10.98 14.77 -14.71
N ASP A 126 11.27 15.35 -15.87
CA ASP A 126 10.35 15.60 -16.97
C ASP A 126 10.47 14.53 -18.06
N ASN A 127 11.70 14.10 -18.37
CA ASN A 127 11.98 13.08 -19.38
C ASN A 127 13.43 12.53 -19.23
N TYR A 128 13.75 11.44 -19.95
CA TYR A 128 15.07 10.81 -19.98
C TYR A 128 16.20 11.78 -20.35
N THR A 129 15.90 12.84 -21.12
CA THR A 129 16.87 13.86 -21.54
C THR A 129 17.48 14.65 -20.38
N ASP A 130 16.82 14.67 -19.22
CA ASP A 130 17.30 15.39 -18.03
C ASP A 130 18.67 14.88 -17.57
N TRP A 131 18.97 13.60 -17.83
CA TRP A 131 20.25 12.98 -17.49
C TRP A 131 21.43 13.49 -18.33
N PHE A 132 21.19 13.96 -19.56
CA PHE A 132 22.26 14.30 -20.51
C PHE A 132 23.08 15.52 -20.09
N ASN A 133 22.52 16.39 -19.25
CA ASN A 133 23.24 17.56 -18.73
C ASN A 133 23.82 17.34 -17.30
N THR A 134 23.60 16.17 -16.72
CA THR A 134 24.08 15.85 -15.36
C THR A 134 25.54 15.39 -15.36
N PRO A 135 26.24 15.46 -14.22
CA PRO A 135 27.56 14.85 -14.06
C PRO A 135 27.59 13.34 -14.39
N TYR A 136 26.44 12.65 -14.30
CA TYR A 136 26.32 11.22 -14.60
C TYR A 136 26.67 10.91 -16.06
N SER A 137 26.00 11.57 -17.02
CA SER A 137 26.25 11.38 -18.45
C SER A 137 27.63 11.92 -18.85
N ARG A 138 28.11 12.99 -18.22
CA ARG A 138 29.46 13.53 -18.47
C ARG A 138 30.58 12.59 -18.05
N ALA A 139 30.36 11.75 -17.03
CA ALA A 139 31.34 10.77 -16.57
C ALA A 139 31.47 9.55 -17.51
N GLN A 140 30.50 9.32 -18.39
CA GLN A 140 30.50 8.22 -19.35
C GLN A 140 30.89 8.66 -20.77
N GLU A 141 31.22 9.94 -20.97
CA GLU A 141 31.58 10.56 -22.28
C GLU A 141 30.54 10.35 -23.41
N GLU A 142 29.37 9.81 -23.07
CA GLU A 142 28.24 9.53 -23.95
C GLU A 142 26.92 9.97 -23.29
N LYS A 143 25.87 10.14 -24.09
CA LYS A 143 24.51 10.34 -23.57
C LYS A 143 24.07 9.05 -22.90
N SER A 144 23.84 9.08 -21.60
CA SER A 144 23.45 7.89 -20.84
C SER A 144 22.45 8.21 -19.73
N VAL A 145 21.74 7.17 -19.30
CA VAL A 145 20.73 7.22 -18.24
C VAL A 145 21.02 6.13 -17.20
N PRO A 146 20.56 6.27 -15.94
CA PRO A 146 20.74 5.23 -14.94
C PRO A 146 19.96 3.95 -15.27
N GLU A 147 20.39 2.84 -14.67
CA GLU A 147 19.77 1.52 -14.86
C GLU A 147 18.26 1.50 -14.51
N SER A 148 17.82 2.37 -13.60
CA SER A 148 16.40 2.54 -13.25
C SER A 148 15.53 2.99 -14.41
N CYS A 149 16.11 3.61 -15.44
CA CYS A 149 15.41 4.05 -16.64
C CYS A 149 15.21 2.94 -17.68
N CYS A 150 15.82 1.77 -17.49
CA CYS A 150 15.83 0.71 -18.48
C CYS A 150 14.61 -0.20 -18.34
N ARG A 151 13.93 -0.43 -19.46
CA ARG A 151 12.80 -1.38 -19.55
C ARG A 151 13.29 -2.80 -19.87
N VAL A 152 14.39 -2.91 -20.62
CA VAL A 152 15.05 -4.17 -21.01
C VAL A 152 16.25 -4.48 -20.10
N SER A 153 17.05 -5.49 -20.42
CA SER A 153 18.16 -5.89 -19.56
C SER A 153 19.20 -4.78 -19.42
N VAL A 154 19.72 -4.59 -18.20
CA VAL A 154 20.67 -3.51 -17.85
C VAL A 154 21.91 -3.49 -18.76
N ARG A 155 22.35 -4.65 -19.25
CA ARG A 155 23.52 -4.81 -20.12
C ARG A 155 23.33 -4.19 -21.50
N GLU A 156 22.09 -4.11 -21.98
CA GLU A 156 21.75 -3.52 -23.28
C GLU A 156 21.65 -2.00 -23.19
N CYS A 157 21.41 -1.47 -21.99
CA CYS A 157 20.99 -0.10 -21.74
C CYS A 157 22.14 0.84 -21.28
N HIS A 158 23.35 0.30 -21.09
CA HIS A 158 24.53 1.03 -20.60
C HIS A 158 25.09 2.06 -21.61
N HIS A 159 24.72 1.95 -22.89
CA HIS A 159 25.13 2.86 -23.95
C HIS A 159 23.89 3.33 -24.73
N ILE A 160 23.38 4.54 -24.45
CA ILE A 160 22.43 5.21 -25.37
C ILE A 160 23.26 5.88 -26.47
N GLY A 161 23.91 5.01 -27.25
CA GLY A 161 24.71 5.36 -28.39
C GLY A 161 23.93 5.12 -29.67
N LEU A 162 23.40 6.21 -30.22
CA LEU A 162 23.08 6.39 -31.66
C LEU A 162 24.31 6.22 -32.59
N SER A 163 25.35 5.50 -32.15
CA SER A 163 26.51 5.04 -32.90
C SER A 163 27.16 3.87 -32.15
N GLY A 164 26.52 2.69 -32.18
CA GLY A 164 27.17 1.42 -31.80
C GLY A 164 26.61 0.65 -30.60
N GLY A 165 25.56 1.14 -29.93
CA GLY A 165 24.83 0.39 -28.90
C GLY A 165 23.59 -0.33 -29.47
N ASN A 166 23.16 -1.43 -28.83
CA ASN A 166 21.97 -2.19 -29.22
C ASN A 166 20.65 -1.63 -28.65
N ALA A 167 20.66 -0.60 -27.79
CA ALA A 167 19.46 -0.03 -27.19
C ALA A 167 19.00 1.28 -27.87
N THR A 168 17.70 1.41 -28.02
CA THR A 168 16.98 2.54 -28.64
C THR A 168 16.12 3.28 -27.61
N VAL A 169 15.49 4.39 -28.02
CA VAL A 169 14.57 5.16 -27.15
C VAL A 169 13.35 4.32 -26.71
N GLU A 170 13.04 3.22 -27.42
CA GLU A 170 11.95 2.31 -27.06
C GLU A 170 12.30 1.37 -25.87
N ASP A 171 13.60 1.22 -25.59
CA ASP A 171 14.12 0.33 -24.55
C ASP A 171 14.24 1.00 -23.17
N ILE A 172 13.90 2.29 -23.10
CA ILE A 172 13.93 3.11 -21.88
C ILE A 172 12.56 3.69 -21.56
N TYR A 173 12.34 4.00 -20.28
CA TYR A 173 11.17 4.77 -19.88
C TYR A 173 11.32 6.22 -20.37
N THR A 174 10.36 6.70 -21.16
CA THR A 174 10.36 8.07 -21.69
C THR A 174 9.48 9.03 -20.90
N GLN A 175 8.79 8.55 -19.86
CA GLN A 175 7.97 9.39 -19.01
C GLN A 175 8.78 9.88 -17.81
N GLY A 176 8.71 11.17 -17.52
CA GLY A 176 9.29 11.75 -16.30
C GLY A 176 8.58 11.26 -15.03
N CYS A 177 9.37 10.97 -14.01
CA CYS A 177 8.87 10.48 -12.72
C CYS A 177 8.08 11.53 -11.96
N HIS A 178 8.45 12.81 -12.08
CA HIS A 178 7.81 13.89 -11.34
C HIS A 178 6.39 14.11 -11.82
N LYS A 179 6.19 14.22 -13.14
CA LYS A 179 4.84 14.41 -13.71
C LYS A 179 3.92 13.25 -13.40
N PHE A 180 4.41 12.02 -13.44
CA PHE A 180 3.59 10.84 -13.09
C PHE A 180 3.10 10.90 -11.64
N VAL A 181 4.03 11.08 -10.69
CA VAL A 181 3.71 11.12 -9.26
C VAL A 181 2.85 12.34 -8.92
N VAL A 182 3.20 13.51 -9.42
CA VAL A 182 2.48 14.76 -9.13
C VAL A 182 1.11 14.79 -9.78
N ASN A 183 0.93 14.24 -10.98
CA ASN A 183 -0.41 14.14 -11.58
C ASN A 183 -1.29 13.17 -10.79
N PHE A 184 -0.74 12.05 -10.34
CA PHE A 184 -1.48 11.12 -9.49
C PHE A 184 -1.86 11.76 -8.16
N ILE A 185 -0.90 12.41 -7.48
CA ILE A 185 -1.14 13.09 -6.21
C ILE A 185 -2.14 14.22 -6.43
N ASN A 186 -1.95 15.13 -7.37
CA ASN A 186 -2.85 16.27 -7.56
C ASN A 186 -4.26 15.84 -7.96
N GLY A 187 -4.38 14.80 -8.80
CA GLY A 187 -5.68 14.24 -9.18
C GLY A 187 -6.40 13.55 -8.02
N ASN A 188 -5.66 13.03 -7.04
CA ASN A 188 -6.21 12.22 -5.95
C ASN A 188 -5.88 12.78 -4.54
N MET A 189 -5.44 14.03 -4.42
CA MET A 189 -4.86 14.54 -3.16
C MET A 189 -5.90 14.55 -2.05
N GLY A 190 -7.15 14.87 -2.40
CA GLY A 190 -8.27 14.90 -1.46
C GLY A 190 -8.53 13.53 -0.85
N PRO A 191 -8.84 12.50 -1.67
CA PRO A 191 -9.02 11.13 -1.18
C PRO A 191 -7.82 10.57 -0.43
N ILE A 192 -6.60 10.72 -0.97
CA ILE A 192 -5.38 10.20 -0.35
C ILE A 192 -5.12 10.88 1.00
N GLY A 193 -5.22 12.21 1.04
CA GLY A 193 -5.05 12.98 2.26
C GLY A 193 -6.09 12.63 3.32
N GLY A 194 -7.35 12.45 2.91
CA GLY A 194 -8.43 12.03 3.81
C GLY A 194 -8.19 10.64 4.42
N VAL A 195 -7.75 9.67 3.61
CA VAL A 195 -7.41 8.32 4.09
C VAL A 195 -6.23 8.37 5.05
N ALA A 196 -5.15 9.08 4.70
CA ALA A 196 -3.96 9.18 5.56
C ALA A 196 -4.25 9.85 6.90
N LEU A 197 -5.01 10.95 6.90
CA LEU A 197 -5.43 11.64 8.12
C LEU A 197 -6.37 10.77 8.96
N GLY A 198 -7.31 10.08 8.32
CA GLY A 198 -8.21 9.15 8.99
C GLY A 198 -7.43 8.04 9.69
N ILE A 199 -6.54 7.35 8.98
CA ILE A 199 -5.72 6.29 9.56
C ILE A 199 -4.86 6.81 10.71
N SER A 200 -4.19 7.96 10.53
CA SER A 200 -3.35 8.56 11.57
C SER A 200 -4.11 9.00 12.83
N PHE A 201 -5.40 9.31 12.72
CA PHE A 201 -6.25 9.71 13.85
C PHE A 201 -6.85 8.50 14.59
N PHE A 202 -7.11 7.41 13.88
CA PHE A 202 -7.74 6.20 14.43
C PHE A 202 -6.74 5.17 14.95
N GLN A 203 -5.48 5.27 14.55
CA GLN A 203 -4.37 4.44 15.02
C GLN A 203 -3.69 5.06 16.25
#